data_AF-A0A9W8RZX0-F1
#
_entry.id   AF-A0A9W8RZX0-F1
#
_cell.length_a   1.000
_cell.length_b   1.000
_cell.length_c   1.000
_cell.angle_alpha   90.00
_cell.angle_beta   90.00
_cell.angle_gamma   90.00
#
_symmetry.space_group_name_H-M   'P 1'
#
loop_
_entity.id
_entity.type
_entity.pdbx_description
1 polymer ?
#
loop_
_entity_poly.entity_id
_entity_poly.type
_entity_poly.pdbx_seq_one_letter_code
_entity_poly.pdbx_strand_id
1 'polypeptide(L)'
;MQPGHRRRMGHEGDMWIFDSGPGSREFIFNLRNNFGSVFSTPDVLVSHSNGSSDYFEDTVHTIGSAWQAARLGRRDIWRNVRVPFLELLPQYGSKLPHDWVDVPTDMVVPYSSFIGMPIRGGSTSRAGNSSIQVQSHYMTLSCGPDFNGSSWLKPGAYQLFHHNLSDDLPLQYQYQGSSPIKTYPKIFLDFVKDNETIREHNLITYFSLNGTEPSKKLQLVIGGSCPADYHGDIFLRTCDVSTTYVEVEVNCTRTTTLDDQNCQATRLRHTPGFPLSGNLTAISNSFISTGVVWEFPFAASEYHIGAPGVIEMYLKDPPRTFSRSLLINSFPGCFSNVSRSAFEARLATSLNTFIAATTNSTVLTGADGTSLKNRNYSWKNATATWTEFTDKIYLLDKLWFPIWLISTIVLLIMAVANVIFRTIITAPDFLNGVAGLTRDSPYVKVPQDHSGETGSDRLRRLKDTRVRICDVQSEEQVGKITLTTELNSSKLEWERVYI
;
A
#
# COMPACT_ATOMS: atom_id res chain seq x y z
N MET A 1 -1.95 15.36 -62.28
CA MET A 1 -3.19 15.36 -61.46
C MET A 1 -3.44 13.94 -60.99
N GLN A 2 -3.12 13.65 -59.73
CA GLN A 2 -3.54 12.43 -59.03
C GLN A 2 -4.03 12.87 -57.64
N PRO A 3 -5.12 12.29 -57.12
CA PRO A 3 -5.87 12.86 -56.01
C PRO A 3 -5.19 12.54 -54.69
N GLY A 4 -5.08 13.55 -53.82
CA GLY A 4 -4.51 13.43 -52.50
C GLY A 4 -5.29 12.45 -51.61
N HIS A 5 -4.58 11.46 -51.07
CA HIS A 5 -5.00 10.78 -49.86
C HIS A 5 -4.94 11.75 -48.69
N ARG A 6 -6.09 12.34 -48.33
CA ARG A 6 -6.32 12.85 -46.98
C ARG A 6 -6.22 11.66 -46.02
N ARG A 7 -5.07 11.48 -45.38
CA ARG A 7 -5.01 10.79 -44.07
C ARG A 7 -5.97 11.57 -43.17
N ARG A 8 -7.11 10.97 -42.81
CA ARG A 8 -7.87 11.45 -41.66
C ARG A 8 -6.91 11.35 -40.48
N MET A 9 -6.55 12.49 -39.90
CA MET A 9 -5.89 12.56 -38.61
C MET A 9 -6.74 11.74 -37.63
N GLY A 10 -6.24 10.58 -37.22
CA GLY A 10 -6.81 9.83 -36.12
C GLY A 10 -6.64 10.66 -34.86
N HIS A 11 -7.71 10.76 -34.08
CA HIS A 11 -7.79 11.56 -32.85
C HIS A 11 -6.57 11.33 -31.92
N GLU A 12 -5.75 12.37 -31.71
CA GLU A 12 -4.74 12.39 -30.66
C GLU A 12 -5.44 12.47 -29.29
N GLY A 13 -5.50 11.36 -28.54
CA GLY A 13 -6.04 11.34 -27.17
C GLY A 13 -6.10 9.94 -26.54
N ASP A 14 -6.20 9.89 -25.21
CA ASP A 14 -6.31 8.66 -24.40
C ASP A 14 -7.62 7.90 -24.67
N MET A 15 -7.56 6.91 -25.56
CA MET A 15 -8.72 6.12 -25.97
C MET A 15 -8.71 4.73 -25.30
N TRP A 16 -9.89 4.15 -25.14
CA TRP A 16 -10.07 2.78 -24.67
C TRP A 16 -9.56 1.81 -25.74
N ILE A 17 -8.93 0.71 -25.32
CA ILE A 17 -8.26 -0.23 -26.23
C ILE A 17 -9.19 -0.76 -27.33
N PHE A 18 -10.46 -0.98 -27.02
CA PHE A 18 -11.46 -1.50 -27.97
C PHE A 18 -12.17 -0.41 -28.80
N ASP A 19 -12.03 0.88 -28.48
CA ASP A 19 -12.61 2.00 -29.23
C ASP A 19 -11.69 2.44 -30.41
N SER A 20 -10.42 2.03 -30.38
CA SER A 20 -9.49 2.19 -31.50
C SER A 20 -9.56 0.98 -32.44
N GLY A 21 -9.79 1.19 -33.75
CA GLY A 21 -9.96 0.14 -34.76
C GLY A 21 -8.74 -0.79 -35.00
N PRO A 22 -8.36 -1.13 -36.25
CA PRO A 22 -7.51 -2.30 -36.57
C PRO A 22 -6.04 -2.29 -36.07
N GLY A 23 -5.63 -1.31 -35.25
CA GLY A 23 -4.34 -1.31 -34.52
C GLY A 23 -4.33 -2.15 -33.22
N SER A 24 -5.36 -2.96 -33.00
CA SER A 24 -5.74 -3.58 -31.73
C SER A 24 -4.75 -4.58 -31.11
N ARG A 25 -3.85 -5.20 -31.87
CA ARG A 25 -3.05 -6.33 -31.35
C ARG A 25 -2.02 -5.96 -30.29
N GLU A 26 -1.28 -4.87 -30.47
CA GLU A 26 -0.31 -4.39 -29.47
C GLU A 26 -1.02 -3.94 -28.18
N PHE A 27 -2.20 -3.33 -28.33
CA PHE A 27 -3.01 -2.89 -27.20
C PHE A 27 -3.60 -4.07 -26.43
N ILE A 28 -4.10 -5.12 -27.10
CA ILE A 28 -4.58 -6.34 -26.45
C ILE A 28 -3.46 -7.04 -25.67
N PHE A 29 -2.23 -7.07 -26.18
CA PHE A 29 -1.10 -7.61 -25.43
C PHE A 29 -0.85 -6.82 -24.14
N ASN A 30 -0.84 -5.48 -24.21
CA ASN A 30 -0.69 -4.62 -23.03
C ASN A 30 -1.85 -4.77 -22.03
N LEU A 31 -3.09 -4.88 -22.51
CA LEU A 31 -4.27 -5.17 -21.71
C LEU A 31 -4.07 -6.43 -20.88
N ARG A 32 -3.70 -7.56 -21.51
CA ARG A 32 -3.53 -8.84 -20.83
C ARG A 32 -2.39 -8.80 -19.82
N ASN A 33 -1.28 -8.13 -20.14
CA ASN A 33 -0.18 -7.97 -19.20
C ASN A 33 -0.58 -7.15 -17.97
N ASN A 34 -1.21 -5.99 -18.19
CA ASN A 34 -1.67 -5.13 -17.11
C ASN A 34 -2.70 -5.88 -16.24
N PHE A 35 -3.69 -6.51 -16.86
CA PHE A 35 -4.70 -7.31 -16.18
C PHE A 35 -4.08 -8.46 -15.38
N GLY A 36 -3.23 -9.30 -15.98
CA GLY A 36 -2.60 -10.42 -15.28
C GLY A 36 -1.65 -9.99 -14.14
N SER A 37 -0.94 -8.87 -14.31
CA SER A 37 0.02 -8.37 -13.32
C SER A 37 -0.63 -7.98 -11.99
N VAL A 38 -1.82 -7.36 -12.02
CA VAL A 38 -2.49 -6.93 -10.77
C VAL A 38 -3.00 -8.09 -9.93
N PHE A 39 -3.35 -9.23 -10.55
CA PHE A 39 -3.73 -10.43 -9.80
C PHE A 39 -2.56 -11.00 -9.01
N SER A 40 -1.32 -10.75 -9.43
CA SER A 40 -0.11 -11.30 -8.79
C SER A 40 0.25 -10.61 -7.46
N THR A 41 -0.60 -9.73 -6.95
CA THR A 41 -0.39 -9.02 -5.68
C THR A 41 -0.88 -9.82 -4.47
N PRO A 42 -0.20 -9.76 -3.31
CA PRO A 42 -0.61 -10.54 -2.13
C PRO A 42 -2.02 -10.22 -1.62
N ASP A 43 -2.51 -8.99 -1.77
CA ASP A 43 -3.84 -8.58 -1.31
C ASP A 43 -4.99 -9.23 -2.10
N VAL A 44 -4.73 -9.73 -3.32
CA VAL A 44 -5.71 -10.51 -4.09
C VAL A 44 -6.12 -11.77 -3.35
N LEU A 45 -5.22 -12.38 -2.56
CA LEU A 45 -5.49 -13.60 -1.80
C LEU A 45 -6.53 -13.40 -0.69
N VAL A 46 -6.66 -12.18 -0.18
CA VAL A 46 -7.61 -11.84 0.89
C VAL A 46 -8.84 -11.08 0.38
N SER A 47 -8.85 -10.71 -0.91
CA SER A 47 -9.95 -9.99 -1.54
C SER A 47 -11.20 -10.87 -1.65
N HIS A 48 -12.31 -10.41 -1.07
CA HIS A 48 -13.61 -11.12 -1.09
C HIS A 48 -13.54 -12.59 -0.61
N SER A 49 -12.64 -12.89 0.33
CA SER A 49 -12.49 -14.23 0.93
C SER A 49 -12.89 -14.30 2.41
N ASN A 50 -13.07 -13.16 3.09
CA ASN A 50 -13.60 -13.14 4.46
C ASN A 50 -14.99 -13.80 4.51
N GLY A 51 -15.14 -14.82 5.37
CA GLY A 51 -16.37 -15.61 5.52
C GLY A 51 -16.70 -16.53 4.35
N SER A 52 -15.88 -16.60 3.29
CA SER A 52 -16.11 -17.47 2.12
C SER A 52 -14.95 -18.44 1.83
N SER A 53 -13.88 -18.38 2.62
CA SER A 53 -12.75 -19.31 2.57
C SER A 53 -12.26 -19.63 3.97
N ASP A 54 -11.99 -20.91 4.24
CA ASP A 54 -11.41 -21.37 5.50
C ASP A 54 -9.95 -20.89 5.68
N TYR A 55 -9.29 -20.45 4.60
CA TYR A 55 -7.90 -20.01 4.59
C TYR A 55 -7.72 -18.50 4.78
N PHE A 56 -8.82 -17.76 4.96
CA PHE A 56 -8.76 -16.30 5.03
C PHE A 56 -7.85 -15.81 6.17
N GLU A 57 -8.09 -16.29 7.40
CA GLU A 57 -7.33 -15.85 8.58
C GLU A 57 -5.84 -16.21 8.49
N ASP A 58 -5.52 -17.44 8.05
CA ASP A 58 -4.14 -17.88 7.82
C ASP A 58 -3.42 -17.02 6.77
N THR A 59 -4.14 -16.61 5.72
CA THR A 59 -3.61 -15.75 4.67
C THR A 59 -3.37 -14.33 5.18
N VAL A 60 -4.31 -13.77 5.95
CA VAL A 60 -4.15 -12.46 6.61
C VAL A 60 -2.95 -12.47 7.55
N HIS A 61 -2.77 -13.54 8.34
CA HIS A 61 -1.62 -13.72 9.20
C HIS A 61 -0.31 -13.81 8.41
N THR A 62 -0.30 -14.51 7.27
CA THR A 62 0.87 -14.61 6.39
C THR A 62 1.26 -13.27 5.77
N ILE A 63 0.29 -12.42 5.44
CA ILE A 63 0.54 -11.04 4.97
C ILE A 63 1.09 -10.15 6.10
N GLY A 64 0.83 -10.52 7.35
CA GLY A 64 1.42 -9.92 8.56
C GLY A 64 0.39 -9.35 9.54
N SER A 65 -0.81 -8.99 9.08
CA SER A 65 -1.98 -8.61 9.88
C SER A 65 -3.11 -8.06 9.00
N ALA A 66 -4.30 -7.88 9.58
CA ALA A 66 -5.41 -7.19 8.93
C ALA A 66 -5.03 -5.75 8.52
N TRP A 67 -4.27 -5.02 9.33
CA TRP A 67 -3.78 -3.68 9.01
C TRP A 67 -2.87 -3.66 7.77
N GLN A 68 -1.96 -4.64 7.68
CA GLN A 68 -1.05 -4.74 6.54
C GLN A 68 -1.80 -5.15 5.27
N ALA A 69 -2.74 -6.09 5.36
CA ALA A 69 -3.62 -6.47 4.27
C ALA A 69 -4.49 -5.29 3.79
N ALA A 70 -5.09 -4.55 4.73
CA ALA A 70 -5.87 -3.33 4.46
C ALA A 70 -5.02 -2.28 3.74
N ARG A 71 -3.78 -2.06 4.19
CA ARG A 71 -2.82 -1.12 3.59
C ARG A 71 -2.47 -1.50 2.15
N LEU A 72 -2.23 -2.78 1.87
CA LEU A 72 -1.89 -3.24 0.51
C LEU A 72 -3.04 -3.02 -0.47
N GLY A 73 -4.29 -3.22 -0.03
CA GLY A 73 -5.47 -3.05 -0.89
C GLY A 73 -5.77 -1.61 -1.33
N ARG A 74 -5.22 -0.58 -0.68
CA ARG A 74 -5.61 0.84 -0.91
C ARG A 74 -5.21 1.39 -2.27
N ARG A 75 -4.19 0.81 -2.87
CA ARG A 75 -3.65 1.21 -4.18
C ARG A 75 -3.32 -0.01 -5.00
N ASP A 76 -3.30 0.15 -6.32
CA ASP A 76 -2.78 -0.88 -7.20
C ASP A 76 -1.24 -0.87 -7.25
N ILE A 77 -0.67 -1.80 -8.02
CA ILE A 77 0.79 -1.91 -8.21
C ILE A 77 1.43 -0.68 -8.86
N TRP A 78 0.65 0.13 -9.56
CA TRP A 78 1.08 1.40 -10.16
C TRP A 78 0.74 2.60 -9.29
N ARG A 79 0.34 2.35 -8.03
CA ARG A 79 0.02 3.35 -7.00
C ARG A 79 -1.21 4.20 -7.31
N ASN A 80 -2.07 3.76 -8.24
CA ASN A 80 -3.36 4.39 -8.47
C ASN A 80 -4.32 4.07 -7.32
N VAL A 81 -5.26 4.98 -7.05
CA VAL A 81 -6.16 4.87 -5.91
C VAL A 81 -7.26 3.86 -6.20
N ARG A 82 -7.42 2.85 -5.35
CA ARG A 82 -8.53 1.89 -5.51
C ARG A 82 -9.77 2.38 -4.78
N VAL A 83 -10.92 2.08 -5.37
CA VAL A 83 -12.24 2.49 -4.86
C VAL A 83 -12.96 1.24 -4.34
N PRO A 84 -13.47 1.22 -3.10
CA PRO A 84 -14.24 0.10 -2.59
C PRO A 84 -15.67 0.05 -3.11
N PHE A 85 -16.26 -1.15 -3.05
CA PHE A 85 -17.71 -1.29 -3.16
C PHE A 85 -18.35 -0.61 -1.94
N LEU A 86 -19.06 0.48 -2.19
CA LEU A 86 -19.75 1.26 -1.15
C LEU A 86 -20.75 0.38 -0.40
N GLU A 87 -21.46 -0.48 -1.14
CA GLU A 87 -22.51 -1.36 -0.61
C GLU A 87 -21.97 -2.47 0.31
N LEU A 88 -20.66 -2.73 0.28
CA LEU A 88 -20.00 -3.73 1.11
C LEU A 88 -19.24 -3.12 2.30
N LEU A 89 -19.28 -1.79 2.48
CA LEU A 89 -18.68 -1.13 3.63
C LEU A 89 -19.57 -1.28 4.88
N PRO A 90 -18.97 -1.48 6.08
CA PRO A 90 -19.72 -1.83 7.30
C PRO A 90 -20.70 -0.76 7.78
N GLN A 91 -20.44 0.51 7.46
CA GLN A 91 -21.28 1.65 7.88
C GLN A 91 -22.26 2.09 6.79
N TYR A 92 -22.31 1.39 5.65
CA TYR A 92 -23.21 1.76 4.57
C TYR A 92 -24.67 1.46 4.95
N GLY A 93 -25.52 2.50 4.88
CA GLY A 93 -26.95 2.41 5.11
C GLY A 93 -27.74 2.67 3.85
N SER A 94 -28.48 1.67 3.35
CA SER A 94 -29.32 1.82 2.14
C SER A 94 -30.44 2.86 2.27
N LYS A 95 -30.81 3.25 3.49
CA LYS A 95 -31.80 4.31 3.77
C LYS A 95 -31.24 5.72 3.62
N LEU A 96 -29.93 5.89 3.69
CA LEU A 96 -29.22 7.16 3.62
C LEU A 96 -28.08 7.06 2.59
N PRO A 97 -28.40 6.82 1.30
CA PRO A 97 -27.40 6.48 0.29
C PRO A 97 -26.40 7.61 -0.01
N HIS A 98 -26.76 8.87 0.28
CA HIS A 98 -25.94 10.04 0.01
C HIS A 98 -25.08 10.48 1.21
N ASP A 99 -25.14 9.76 2.32
CA ASP A 99 -24.27 10.01 3.45
C ASP A 99 -22.86 9.50 3.18
N TRP A 100 -21.86 10.22 3.69
CA TRP A 100 -20.47 9.80 3.60
C TRP A 100 -20.20 8.60 4.48
N VAL A 101 -19.62 7.56 3.89
CA VAL A 101 -19.22 6.32 4.54
C VAL A 101 -17.71 6.24 4.55
N ASP A 102 -17.12 6.10 5.73
CA ASP A 102 -15.67 6.00 5.88
C ASP A 102 -15.15 4.63 5.40
N VAL A 103 -13.96 4.66 4.77
CA VAL A 103 -13.22 3.46 4.38
C VAL A 103 -12.42 2.98 5.60
N PRO A 104 -12.70 1.78 6.13
CA PRO A 104 -11.96 1.24 7.26
C PRO A 104 -10.46 1.11 6.96
N THR A 105 -9.63 1.27 7.99
CA THR A 105 -8.16 1.18 7.84
C THR A 105 -7.57 -0.07 8.49
N ASP A 106 -8.37 -0.77 9.28
CA ASP A 106 -8.06 -1.84 10.21
C ASP A 106 -8.56 -3.23 9.77
N MET A 107 -9.28 -3.30 8.64
CA MET A 107 -9.80 -4.54 8.06
C MET A 107 -9.54 -4.62 6.56
N VAL A 108 -9.61 -5.84 6.02
CA VAL A 108 -9.54 -6.06 4.57
C VAL A 108 -10.77 -5.47 3.90
N VAL A 109 -10.57 -4.43 3.11
CA VAL A 109 -11.64 -3.68 2.44
C VAL A 109 -12.00 -4.35 1.10
N PRO A 110 -13.29 -4.54 0.77
CA PRO A 110 -13.74 -5.09 -0.51
C PRO A 110 -13.61 -4.07 -1.66
N TYR A 111 -12.44 -4.01 -2.28
CA TYR A 111 -12.19 -3.13 -3.42
C TYR A 111 -12.96 -3.56 -4.67
N SER A 112 -13.46 -2.59 -5.45
CA SER A 112 -14.28 -2.86 -6.64
C SER A 112 -13.47 -3.26 -7.87
N SER A 113 -12.16 -3.03 -7.85
CA SER A 113 -11.20 -3.35 -8.90
C SER A 113 -9.79 -3.47 -8.32
N PHE A 114 -8.97 -4.35 -8.90
CA PHE A 114 -7.52 -4.41 -8.59
C PHE A 114 -6.70 -3.35 -9.32
N ILE A 115 -7.30 -2.66 -10.28
CA ILE A 115 -6.72 -1.50 -10.97
C ILE A 115 -7.41 -0.25 -10.44
N GLY A 116 -6.61 0.68 -9.91
CA GLY A 116 -7.10 1.92 -9.34
C GLY A 116 -7.28 3.02 -10.38
N MET A 117 -7.96 4.09 -9.98
CA MET A 117 -8.09 5.30 -10.78
C MET A 117 -6.81 6.15 -10.70
N PRO A 118 -6.18 6.50 -11.84
CA PRO A 118 -5.01 7.37 -11.85
C PRO A 118 -5.39 8.79 -11.42
N ILE A 119 -4.64 9.33 -10.47
CA ILE A 119 -4.75 10.74 -10.07
C ILE A 119 -3.46 11.43 -10.49
N ARG A 120 -3.58 12.45 -11.35
CA ARG A 120 -2.47 13.26 -11.85
C ARG A 120 -2.65 14.70 -11.42
N GLY A 121 -1.63 15.27 -10.77
CA GLY A 121 -1.68 16.60 -10.18
C GLY A 121 -2.28 16.62 -8.78
N GLY A 122 -2.62 17.81 -8.28
CA GLY A 122 -3.18 18.00 -6.93
C GLY A 122 -2.17 17.82 -5.79
N SER A 123 -0.88 17.66 -6.11
CA SER A 123 0.22 17.53 -5.17
C SER A 123 1.46 18.28 -5.62
N THR A 124 2.33 18.57 -4.66
CA THR A 124 3.62 19.24 -4.89
C THR A 124 4.78 18.31 -4.53
N SER A 125 6.01 18.73 -4.85
CA SER A 125 7.21 17.98 -4.44
C SER A 125 7.52 18.10 -2.95
N ARG A 126 6.84 19.00 -2.22
CA ARG A 126 7.09 19.30 -0.82
C ARG A 126 6.33 18.35 0.10
N ALA A 127 6.75 18.30 1.37
CA ALA A 127 6.02 17.56 2.39
C ALA A 127 4.66 18.23 2.67
N GLY A 128 3.62 17.44 2.83
CA GLY A 128 2.27 17.95 3.02
C GLY A 128 1.20 16.92 2.73
N ASN A 129 -0.03 17.37 2.74
CA ASN A 129 -1.21 16.58 2.41
C ASN A 129 -2.16 17.35 1.49
N SER A 130 -2.95 16.62 0.73
CA SER A 130 -4.09 17.16 0.00
C SER A 130 -5.31 16.28 0.14
N SER A 131 -6.46 16.93 0.05
CA SER A 131 -7.76 16.28 -0.09
C SER A 131 -8.36 16.68 -1.44
N ILE A 132 -8.95 15.70 -2.13
CA ILE A 132 -9.61 15.88 -3.41
C ILE A 132 -10.89 15.06 -3.44
N GLN A 133 -11.96 15.63 -3.97
CA GLN A 133 -13.19 14.91 -4.24
C GLN A 133 -13.27 14.59 -5.73
N VAL A 134 -13.50 13.32 -6.04
CA VAL A 134 -13.56 12.81 -7.40
C VAL A 134 -14.81 11.96 -7.59
N GLN A 135 -15.36 11.97 -8.80
CA GLN A 135 -16.45 11.09 -9.18
C GLN A 135 -15.87 9.83 -9.82
N SER A 136 -16.39 8.67 -9.42
CA SER A 136 -16.03 7.36 -9.95
C SER A 136 -17.27 6.50 -10.12
N HIS A 137 -17.14 5.40 -10.84
CA HIS A 137 -18.19 4.41 -10.99
C HIS A 137 -17.59 3.02 -11.14
N TYR A 138 -18.36 2.00 -10.79
CA TYR A 138 -17.98 0.60 -10.96
C TYR A 138 -19.22 -0.24 -11.21
N MET A 139 -19.03 -1.39 -11.86
CA MET A 139 -20.10 -2.34 -12.08
C MET A 139 -20.32 -3.19 -10.84
N THR A 140 -21.59 -3.45 -10.54
CA THR A 140 -22.06 -4.42 -9.55
C THR A 140 -22.86 -5.51 -10.26
N LEU A 141 -22.86 -6.71 -9.70
CA LEU A 141 -23.56 -7.86 -10.27
C LEU A 141 -24.60 -8.39 -9.29
N SER A 142 -25.76 -8.75 -9.82
CA SER A 142 -26.76 -9.55 -9.10
C SER A 142 -27.06 -10.81 -9.90
N CYS A 143 -26.65 -11.96 -9.38
CA CYS A 143 -26.67 -13.22 -10.11
C CYS A 143 -27.83 -14.13 -9.65
N GLY A 144 -28.37 -14.89 -10.60
CA GLY A 144 -29.31 -15.97 -10.31
C GLY A 144 -28.64 -17.20 -9.66
N PRO A 145 -29.43 -18.21 -9.25
CA PRO A 145 -28.87 -19.54 -9.00
C PRO A 145 -28.18 -20.07 -10.26
N ASP A 146 -27.16 -20.91 -10.08
CA ASP A 146 -26.61 -21.68 -11.19
C ASP A 146 -27.59 -22.77 -11.64
N PHE A 147 -27.48 -23.15 -12.90
CA PHE A 147 -28.30 -24.18 -13.51
C PHE A 147 -27.50 -24.93 -14.58
N ASN A 148 -28.00 -26.11 -14.97
CA ASN A 148 -27.42 -26.88 -16.07
C ASN A 148 -27.77 -26.23 -17.41
N GLY A 149 -26.76 -25.63 -18.02
CA GLY A 149 -26.86 -24.85 -19.25
C GLY A 149 -26.76 -25.63 -20.55
N SER A 150 -26.64 -26.97 -20.52
CA SER A 150 -26.38 -27.76 -21.73
C SER A 150 -27.44 -27.58 -22.83
N SER A 151 -28.67 -27.19 -22.48
CA SER A 151 -29.72 -26.86 -23.46
C SER A 151 -29.47 -25.56 -24.22
N TRP A 152 -28.76 -24.59 -23.62
CA TRP A 152 -28.39 -23.32 -24.25
C TRP A 152 -27.20 -23.46 -25.19
N LEU A 153 -26.52 -24.61 -25.18
CA LEU A 153 -25.32 -24.86 -25.98
C LEU A 153 -25.53 -25.87 -27.12
N LYS A 154 -26.78 -26.24 -27.41
CA LYS A 154 -27.11 -27.14 -28.53
C LYS A 154 -27.10 -26.39 -29.86
N PRO A 155 -26.75 -27.06 -30.99
CA PRO A 155 -26.92 -26.48 -32.31
C PRO A 155 -28.35 -25.94 -32.52
N GLY A 156 -28.47 -24.69 -32.94
CA GLY A 156 -29.75 -23.99 -33.14
C GLY A 156 -30.32 -23.30 -31.89
N ALA A 157 -29.68 -23.40 -30.72
CA ALA A 157 -30.01 -22.55 -29.58
C ALA A 157 -29.71 -21.07 -29.91
N TYR A 158 -30.46 -20.17 -29.28
CA TYR A 158 -30.44 -18.73 -29.59
C TYR A 158 -30.35 -17.85 -28.33
N GLN A 159 -30.12 -18.44 -27.16
CA GLN A 159 -30.12 -17.75 -25.87
C GLN A 159 -28.87 -16.87 -25.68
N LEU A 160 -27.78 -17.16 -26.40
CA LEU A 160 -26.52 -16.42 -26.34
C LEU A 160 -26.43 -15.42 -27.50
N PHE A 161 -25.82 -14.27 -27.25
CA PHE A 161 -25.77 -13.17 -28.22
C PHE A 161 -24.52 -13.20 -29.11
N HIS A 162 -23.33 -13.39 -28.54
CA HIS A 162 -22.06 -13.32 -29.28
C HIS A 162 -21.63 -14.65 -29.87
N HIS A 163 -21.70 -15.74 -29.10
CA HIS A 163 -21.22 -17.04 -29.57
C HIS A 163 -22.15 -17.66 -30.61
N ASN A 164 -21.55 -18.27 -31.64
CA ASN A 164 -22.30 -19.02 -32.64
C ASN A 164 -22.35 -20.49 -32.23
N LEU A 165 -23.55 -20.96 -31.92
CA LEU A 165 -23.81 -22.34 -31.51
C LEU A 165 -23.92 -23.33 -32.67
N SER A 166 -23.74 -22.85 -33.90
CA SER A 166 -23.66 -23.71 -35.10
C SER A 166 -22.24 -24.25 -35.35
N ASP A 167 -21.25 -23.78 -34.60
CA ASP A 167 -19.86 -24.24 -34.70
C ASP A 167 -19.67 -25.50 -33.82
N ASP A 168 -18.90 -26.47 -34.30
CA ASP A 168 -18.56 -27.69 -33.56
C ASP A 168 -17.54 -27.41 -32.43
N LEU A 169 -16.91 -26.23 -32.41
CA LEU A 169 -15.97 -25.82 -31.38
C LEU A 169 -16.69 -25.41 -30.07
N PRO A 170 -16.31 -26.00 -28.92
CA PRO A 170 -16.82 -25.55 -27.62
C PRO A 170 -16.60 -24.06 -27.38
N LEU A 171 -17.55 -23.39 -26.72
CA LEU A 171 -17.54 -21.93 -26.55
C LEU A 171 -16.24 -21.38 -25.96
N GLN A 172 -15.69 -22.05 -24.95
CA GLN A 172 -14.42 -21.66 -24.32
C GLN A 172 -13.21 -21.71 -25.27
N TYR A 173 -13.35 -22.32 -26.45
CA TYR A 173 -12.31 -22.38 -27.48
C TYR A 173 -12.64 -21.55 -28.72
N GLN A 174 -13.83 -20.93 -28.77
CA GLN A 174 -14.16 -19.98 -29.82
C GLN A 174 -13.40 -18.67 -29.55
N TYR A 175 -12.74 -18.14 -30.58
CA TYR A 175 -11.97 -16.90 -30.47
C TYR A 175 -12.20 -16.04 -31.72
N GLN A 176 -12.53 -14.77 -31.49
CA GLN A 176 -12.73 -13.80 -32.56
C GLN A 176 -11.40 -13.17 -33.00
N GLY A 177 -10.58 -13.91 -33.75
CA GLY A 177 -9.36 -13.35 -34.32
C GLY A 177 -8.65 -14.26 -35.32
N SER A 178 -7.82 -13.66 -36.17
CA SER A 178 -7.13 -14.37 -37.26
C SER A 178 -6.01 -15.30 -36.80
N SER A 179 -5.61 -15.24 -35.53
CA SER A 179 -4.54 -16.05 -34.96
C SER A 179 -4.99 -16.57 -33.59
N PRO A 180 -5.20 -17.89 -33.43
CA PRO A 180 -5.65 -18.47 -32.16
C PRO A 180 -4.65 -18.18 -31.03
N ILE A 181 -5.18 -17.81 -29.87
CA ILE A 181 -4.40 -17.75 -28.64
C ILE A 181 -4.19 -19.19 -28.17
N LYS A 182 -2.95 -19.62 -27.94
CA LYS A 182 -2.63 -20.99 -27.50
C LYS A 182 -2.84 -21.19 -25.99
N THR A 183 -3.88 -20.60 -25.42
CA THR A 183 -4.27 -20.77 -24.01
C THR A 183 -5.68 -21.30 -23.94
N TYR A 184 -6.01 -21.96 -22.83
CA TYR A 184 -7.22 -22.78 -22.73
C TYR A 184 -8.06 -22.38 -21.51
N PRO A 185 -8.90 -21.33 -21.59
CA PRO A 185 -9.81 -21.00 -20.52
C PRO A 185 -10.83 -22.13 -20.28
N LYS A 186 -11.35 -22.18 -19.07
CA LYS A 186 -12.34 -23.15 -18.57
C LYS A 186 -13.68 -22.49 -18.30
N ILE A 187 -13.73 -21.18 -18.50
CA ILE A 187 -14.92 -20.35 -18.47
C ILE A 187 -15.13 -19.70 -19.84
N PHE A 188 -16.37 -19.34 -20.11
CA PHE A 188 -16.76 -18.44 -21.20
C PHE A 188 -17.73 -17.40 -20.67
N LEU A 189 -17.81 -16.26 -21.36
CA LEU A 189 -18.78 -15.21 -21.07
C LEU A 189 -19.64 -14.97 -22.31
N ASP A 190 -20.89 -14.57 -22.12
CA ASP A 190 -21.75 -14.06 -23.19
C ASP A 190 -22.81 -13.13 -22.59
N PHE A 191 -23.76 -12.68 -23.38
CA PHE A 191 -24.96 -11.99 -22.93
C PHE A 191 -26.20 -12.79 -23.30
N VAL A 192 -27.24 -12.68 -22.48
CA VAL A 192 -28.55 -13.22 -22.82
C VAL A 192 -29.08 -12.46 -24.03
N LYS A 193 -29.47 -13.19 -25.07
CA LYS A 193 -30.04 -12.60 -26.28
C LYS A 193 -31.50 -12.20 -26.05
N ASP A 194 -31.69 -11.01 -25.53
CA ASP A 194 -32.96 -10.29 -25.55
C ASP A 194 -32.88 -9.13 -26.55
N ASN A 195 -33.63 -9.19 -27.64
CA ASN A 195 -33.51 -8.23 -28.74
C ASN A 195 -33.76 -6.77 -28.29
N GLU A 196 -34.64 -6.55 -27.32
CA GLU A 196 -34.93 -5.21 -26.79
C GLU A 196 -33.75 -4.70 -25.95
N THR A 197 -33.35 -5.46 -24.92
CA THR A 197 -32.22 -5.12 -24.05
C THR A 197 -30.92 -4.94 -24.86
N ILE A 198 -30.59 -5.88 -25.75
CA ILE A 198 -29.39 -5.79 -26.59
C ILE A 198 -29.43 -4.56 -27.49
N ARG A 199 -30.60 -4.15 -28.01
CA ARG A 199 -30.71 -2.94 -28.82
C ARG A 199 -30.47 -1.68 -28.01
N GLU A 200 -30.97 -1.60 -26.79
CA GLU A 200 -30.78 -0.44 -25.91
C GLU A 200 -29.31 -0.30 -25.46
N HIS A 201 -28.63 -1.41 -25.19
CA HIS A 201 -27.23 -1.40 -24.77
C HIS A 201 -26.26 -1.32 -25.97
N ASN A 202 -26.34 -2.26 -26.91
CA ASN A 202 -25.31 -2.52 -27.93
C ASN A 202 -25.30 -1.54 -29.13
N LEU A 203 -26.16 -0.53 -29.14
CA LEU A 203 -26.09 0.60 -30.10
C LEU A 203 -25.17 1.74 -29.60
N ILE A 204 -24.68 1.66 -28.37
CA ILE A 204 -23.87 2.71 -27.76
C ILE A 204 -22.41 2.55 -28.19
N THR A 205 -22.06 3.13 -29.34
CA THR A 205 -20.65 3.22 -29.77
C THR A 205 -19.91 4.36 -29.09
N TYR A 206 -20.63 5.41 -28.68
CA TYR A 206 -20.11 6.55 -27.92
C TYR A 206 -21.03 6.84 -26.73
N PHE A 207 -20.48 6.95 -25.53
CA PHE A 207 -21.24 7.34 -24.34
C PHE A 207 -21.72 8.79 -24.50
N SER A 208 -23.01 8.99 -24.80
CA SER A 208 -23.64 10.30 -24.76
C SER A 208 -23.77 10.75 -23.30
N LEU A 209 -23.27 11.94 -22.98
CA LEU A 209 -23.45 12.59 -21.67
C LEU A 209 -24.94 12.86 -21.33
N ASN A 210 -25.84 12.78 -22.32
CA ASN A 210 -27.28 12.93 -22.19
C ASN A 210 -28.05 11.61 -22.47
N GLY A 211 -27.38 10.46 -22.37
CA GLY A 211 -28.00 9.16 -22.62
C GLY A 211 -29.11 8.88 -21.61
N THR A 212 -30.32 8.61 -22.10
CA THR A 212 -31.38 8.00 -21.31
C THR A 212 -30.93 6.64 -20.81
N GLU A 213 -31.14 6.37 -19.51
CA GLU A 213 -30.93 5.05 -18.92
C GLU A 213 -31.74 3.98 -19.70
N PRO A 214 -31.12 2.84 -20.04
CA PRO A 214 -31.83 1.68 -20.57
C PRO A 214 -32.98 1.25 -19.65
N SER A 215 -34.04 0.68 -20.24
CA SER A 215 -35.22 0.24 -19.50
C SER A 215 -34.97 -1.01 -18.67
N LYS A 216 -34.05 -1.87 -19.11
CA LYS A 216 -33.66 -3.13 -18.46
C LYS A 216 -32.16 -3.20 -18.24
N LYS A 217 -31.74 -4.05 -17.30
CA LYS A 217 -30.32 -4.34 -17.08
C LYS A 217 -29.81 -5.33 -18.11
N LEU A 218 -28.57 -5.15 -18.54
CA LEU A 218 -27.87 -6.13 -19.37
C LEU A 218 -27.60 -7.39 -18.54
N GLN A 219 -27.89 -8.57 -19.12
CA GLN A 219 -27.68 -9.86 -18.45
C GLN A 219 -26.43 -10.54 -18.98
N LEU A 220 -25.41 -10.60 -18.15
CA LEU A 220 -24.18 -11.34 -18.41
C LEU A 220 -24.39 -12.83 -18.13
N VAL A 221 -23.96 -13.69 -19.05
CA VAL A 221 -23.86 -15.13 -18.88
C VAL A 221 -22.41 -15.47 -18.60
N ILE A 222 -22.16 -16.24 -17.53
CA ILE A 222 -20.88 -16.91 -17.32
C ILE A 222 -21.12 -18.41 -17.26
N GLY A 223 -20.26 -19.14 -17.96
CA GLY A 223 -20.38 -20.59 -18.08
C GLY A 223 -19.04 -21.29 -17.97
N GLY A 224 -19.10 -22.58 -17.65
CA GLY A 224 -17.92 -23.45 -17.59
C GLY A 224 -18.32 -24.91 -17.48
N SER A 225 -17.37 -25.81 -17.76
CA SER A 225 -17.62 -27.25 -17.68
C SER A 225 -17.57 -27.74 -16.22
N CYS A 226 -18.59 -28.50 -15.82
CA CYS A 226 -18.67 -29.24 -14.56
C CYS A 226 -18.84 -30.75 -14.85
N PRO A 227 -17.93 -31.61 -14.40
CA PRO A 227 -18.14 -33.05 -14.50
C PRO A 227 -19.03 -33.53 -13.36
N ALA A 228 -20.23 -33.96 -13.71
CA ALA A 228 -20.88 -35.08 -13.07
C ALA A 228 -21.04 -36.15 -14.15
N ASP A 229 -20.25 -37.22 -14.06
CA ASP A 229 -20.33 -38.46 -14.85
C ASP A 229 -20.41 -38.35 -16.38
N TYR A 230 -19.26 -38.25 -17.07
CA TYR A 230 -19.04 -38.50 -18.53
C TYR A 230 -20.00 -37.86 -19.57
N HIS A 231 -21.04 -37.14 -19.14
CA HIS A 231 -22.11 -36.53 -19.93
C HIS A 231 -22.04 -35.00 -19.92
N GLY A 232 -21.04 -34.42 -19.24
CA GLY A 232 -20.61 -33.04 -19.45
C GLY A 232 -21.66 -32.00 -19.08
N ASP A 233 -22.04 -31.94 -17.80
CA ASP A 233 -22.88 -30.85 -17.31
C ASP A 233 -22.18 -29.50 -17.47
N ILE A 234 -22.95 -28.49 -17.87
CA ILE A 234 -22.46 -27.13 -18.06
C ILE A 234 -23.01 -26.29 -16.93
N PHE A 235 -22.12 -25.75 -16.10
CA PHE A 235 -22.50 -24.69 -15.20
C PHE A 235 -22.80 -23.45 -16.02
N LEU A 236 -24.00 -22.89 -15.84
CA LEU A 236 -24.35 -21.56 -16.29
C LEU A 236 -24.91 -20.75 -15.14
N ARG A 237 -24.60 -19.45 -15.17
CA ARG A 237 -25.23 -18.46 -14.32
C ARG A 237 -25.43 -17.17 -15.10
N THR A 238 -26.59 -16.55 -14.89
CA THR A 238 -26.93 -15.24 -15.42
C THR A 238 -26.81 -14.19 -14.32
N CYS A 239 -26.26 -13.02 -14.66
CA CYS A 239 -26.07 -11.91 -13.75
C CYS A 239 -26.56 -10.61 -14.38
N ASP A 240 -27.46 -9.93 -13.68
CA ASP A 240 -27.85 -8.56 -14.03
C ASP A 240 -26.68 -7.63 -13.68
N VAL A 241 -26.21 -6.87 -14.67
CA VAL A 241 -25.11 -5.92 -14.49
C VAL A 241 -25.69 -4.53 -14.28
N SER A 242 -25.25 -3.85 -13.22
CA SER A 242 -25.59 -2.45 -12.96
C SER A 242 -24.35 -1.61 -12.68
N THR A 243 -24.48 -0.30 -12.70
CA THR A 243 -23.41 0.63 -12.32
C THR A 243 -23.79 1.39 -11.06
N THR A 244 -22.86 1.43 -10.11
CA THR A 244 -22.93 2.31 -8.95
C THR A 244 -22.08 3.55 -9.24
N TYR A 245 -22.67 4.73 -9.05
CA TYR A 245 -21.98 6.02 -9.18
C TYR A 245 -21.63 6.56 -7.80
N VAL A 246 -20.35 6.81 -7.55
CA VAL A 246 -19.86 7.28 -6.27
C VAL A 246 -19.06 8.58 -6.36
N GLU A 247 -19.23 9.42 -5.34
CA GLU A 247 -18.26 10.45 -5.00
C GLU A 247 -17.27 9.85 -4.00
N VAL A 248 -15.99 10.02 -4.29
CA VAL A 248 -14.88 9.49 -3.50
C VAL A 248 -14.08 10.67 -3.00
N GLU A 249 -13.87 10.74 -1.69
CA GLU A 249 -12.83 11.58 -1.15
C GLU A 249 -11.51 10.81 -1.13
N VAL A 250 -10.50 11.42 -1.74
CA VAL A 250 -9.15 10.90 -1.76
C VAL A 250 -8.26 11.83 -0.98
N ASN A 251 -7.55 11.27 -0.01
CA ASN A 251 -6.49 11.99 0.70
C ASN A 251 -5.14 11.49 0.23
N CYS A 252 -4.29 12.43 -0.13
CA CYS A 252 -2.90 12.22 -0.51
C CYS A 252 -1.99 12.81 0.56
N THR A 253 -0.97 12.07 0.96
CA THR A 253 0.01 12.52 1.94
C THR A 253 1.42 12.26 1.44
N ARG A 254 2.32 13.22 1.63
CA ARG A 254 3.75 13.08 1.44
C ARG A 254 4.45 13.53 2.72
N THR A 255 5.08 12.59 3.42
CA THR A 255 5.68 12.84 4.74
C THR A 255 6.97 13.67 4.66
N THR A 256 7.80 13.43 3.65
CA THR A 256 9.03 14.20 3.38
C THR A 256 9.19 14.45 1.89
N THR A 257 10.10 15.33 1.49
CA THR A 257 10.38 15.63 0.08
C THR A 257 10.86 14.41 -0.74
N LEU A 258 11.42 13.40 -0.07
CA LEU A 258 11.93 12.17 -0.69
C LEU A 258 10.92 11.02 -0.66
N ASP A 259 9.88 11.14 0.16
CA ASP A 259 8.87 10.08 0.27
C ASP A 259 7.94 10.07 -0.93
N ASP A 260 7.50 8.86 -1.26
CA ASP A 260 6.43 8.67 -2.22
C ASP A 260 5.13 9.34 -1.76
N GLN A 261 4.41 9.91 -2.70
CA GLN A 261 3.04 10.35 -2.44
C GLN A 261 2.14 9.12 -2.21
N ASN A 262 1.47 9.10 -1.07
CA ASN A 262 0.51 8.07 -0.72
C ASN A 262 -0.91 8.62 -0.82
N CYS A 263 -1.67 8.18 -1.82
CA CYS A 263 -3.07 8.55 -2.02
C CYS A 263 -3.99 7.36 -1.74
N GLN A 264 -5.10 7.59 -1.07
CA GLN A 264 -6.07 6.54 -0.76
C GLN A 264 -7.48 7.13 -0.67
N ALA A 265 -8.49 6.34 -1.04
CA ALA A 265 -9.88 6.68 -0.76
C ALA A 265 -10.11 6.65 0.77
N THR A 266 -10.70 7.71 1.31
CA THR A 266 -10.98 7.84 2.75
C THR A 266 -12.45 7.73 3.07
N ARG A 267 -13.32 8.26 2.21
CA ARG A 267 -14.78 8.15 2.34
C ARG A 267 -15.46 8.15 0.99
N LEU A 268 -16.63 7.53 0.92
CA LEU A 268 -17.45 7.38 -0.28
C LEU A 268 -18.91 7.70 0.01
N ARG A 269 -19.66 8.11 -1.02
CA ARG A 269 -21.13 8.18 -1.00
C ARG A 269 -21.68 7.99 -2.40
N HIS A 270 -22.97 7.69 -2.55
CA HIS A 270 -23.61 7.74 -3.86
C HIS A 270 -23.64 9.16 -4.41
N THR A 271 -23.28 9.32 -5.69
CA THR A 271 -23.31 10.62 -6.38
C THR A 271 -24.74 11.17 -6.44
N PRO A 272 -25.03 12.35 -5.86
CA PRO A 272 -26.35 12.95 -5.94
C PRO A 272 -26.78 13.20 -7.39
N GLY A 273 -28.04 12.88 -7.72
CA GLY A 273 -28.60 13.07 -9.07
C GLY A 273 -28.31 11.93 -10.06
N PHE A 274 -27.56 10.91 -9.66
CA PHE A 274 -27.37 9.67 -10.41
C PHE A 274 -28.22 8.53 -9.81
N PRO A 275 -28.59 7.51 -10.61
CA PRO A 275 -29.27 6.33 -10.09
C PRO A 275 -28.35 5.56 -9.12
N LEU A 276 -28.92 5.03 -8.04
CA LEU A 276 -28.19 4.19 -7.08
C LEU A 276 -27.71 2.87 -7.70
N SER A 277 -28.46 2.38 -8.69
CA SER A 277 -28.15 1.19 -9.50
C SER A 277 -28.56 1.51 -10.93
N GLY A 278 -27.62 2.07 -11.70
CA GLY A 278 -27.82 2.41 -13.11
C GLY A 278 -27.89 1.15 -13.98
N ASN A 279 -28.75 1.17 -15.00
CA ASN A 279 -28.84 0.08 -15.97
C ASN A 279 -27.74 0.23 -17.02
N LEU A 280 -27.34 1.46 -17.34
CA LEU A 280 -26.21 1.74 -18.22
C LEU A 280 -24.88 1.35 -17.55
N THR A 281 -24.06 0.58 -18.26
CA THR A 281 -22.78 0.06 -17.75
C THR A 281 -21.66 0.26 -18.77
N ALA A 282 -20.40 0.14 -18.33
CA ALA A 282 -19.24 0.20 -19.22
C ALA A 282 -19.32 -0.84 -20.36
N ILE A 283 -19.87 -2.03 -20.07
CA ILE A 283 -20.06 -3.12 -21.04
C ILE A 283 -21.33 -2.96 -21.90
N SER A 284 -22.07 -1.87 -21.75
CA SER A 284 -23.12 -1.51 -22.71
C SER A 284 -22.51 -1.08 -24.04
N ASN A 285 -21.27 -0.55 -24.04
CA ASN A 285 -20.57 -0.22 -25.28
C ASN A 285 -20.26 -1.47 -26.11
N SER A 286 -20.60 -1.45 -27.39
CA SER A 286 -20.49 -2.62 -28.28
C SER A 286 -19.08 -3.18 -28.45
N PHE A 287 -18.07 -2.30 -28.40
CA PHE A 287 -16.67 -2.72 -28.51
C PHE A 287 -16.16 -3.33 -27.21
N ILE A 288 -16.55 -2.73 -26.08
CA ILE A 288 -16.21 -3.24 -24.75
C ILE A 288 -16.92 -4.56 -24.49
N SER A 289 -18.20 -4.70 -24.84
CA SER A 289 -18.97 -5.93 -24.68
C SER A 289 -18.32 -7.09 -25.43
N THR A 290 -17.95 -6.85 -26.69
CA THR A 290 -17.22 -7.79 -27.54
C THR A 290 -15.85 -8.14 -26.92
N GLY A 291 -15.11 -7.14 -26.45
CA GLY A 291 -13.84 -7.35 -25.76
C GLY A 291 -13.99 -8.20 -24.50
N VAL A 292 -15.00 -7.96 -23.67
CA VAL A 292 -15.26 -8.78 -22.47
C VAL A 292 -15.53 -10.23 -22.86
N VAL A 293 -16.34 -10.49 -23.87
CA VAL A 293 -16.66 -11.87 -24.27
C VAL A 293 -15.43 -12.62 -24.78
N TRP A 294 -14.64 -12.00 -25.66
CA TRP A 294 -13.57 -12.69 -26.38
C TRP A 294 -12.17 -12.58 -25.77
N GLU A 295 -11.93 -11.61 -24.88
CA GLU A 295 -10.60 -11.37 -24.30
C GLU A 295 -10.54 -11.65 -22.79
N PHE A 296 -11.62 -11.42 -22.03
CA PHE A 296 -11.62 -11.64 -20.58
C PHE A 296 -11.27 -13.09 -20.19
N PRO A 297 -11.89 -14.15 -20.75
CA PRO A 297 -11.55 -15.52 -20.39
C PRO A 297 -10.07 -15.83 -20.63
N PHE A 298 -9.48 -15.23 -21.66
CA PHE A 298 -8.13 -15.50 -22.10
C PHE A 298 -7.07 -14.66 -21.36
N ALA A 299 -7.46 -13.54 -20.74
CA ALA A 299 -6.54 -12.52 -20.22
C ALA A 299 -5.54 -13.04 -19.18
N ALA A 300 -5.93 -14.03 -18.37
CA ALA A 300 -5.04 -14.72 -17.44
C ALA A 300 -5.27 -16.25 -17.45
N SER A 301 -5.47 -16.78 -18.65
CA SER A 301 -5.65 -18.23 -18.91
C SER A 301 -4.30 -18.96 -18.99
N GLU A 302 -4.33 -20.27 -18.78
CA GLU A 302 -3.15 -21.13 -18.77
C GLU A 302 -2.92 -21.82 -20.14
N TYR A 303 -1.66 -22.11 -20.45
CA TYR A 303 -1.25 -22.85 -21.65
C TYR A 303 -1.54 -24.34 -21.55
N HIS A 304 -1.68 -24.87 -20.34
CA HIS A 304 -1.98 -26.28 -20.11
C HIS A 304 -3.50 -26.51 -20.11
N ILE A 305 -3.97 -27.39 -20.99
CA ILE A 305 -5.41 -27.67 -21.19
C ILE A 305 -6.13 -28.21 -19.95
N GLY A 306 -5.42 -28.81 -19.00
CA GLY A 306 -6.00 -29.33 -17.75
C GLY A 306 -5.84 -28.42 -16.54
N ALA A 307 -5.15 -27.28 -16.68
CA ALA A 307 -4.86 -26.39 -15.56
C ALA A 307 -5.79 -25.18 -15.56
N PRO A 308 -6.18 -24.69 -14.37
CA PRO A 308 -6.99 -23.50 -14.26
C PRO A 308 -6.19 -22.22 -14.49
N GLY A 309 -6.84 -21.20 -15.04
CA GLY A 309 -6.33 -19.84 -15.08
C GLY A 309 -6.42 -19.12 -13.73
N VAL A 310 -5.79 -17.95 -13.64
CA VAL A 310 -5.77 -17.14 -12.40
C VAL A 310 -7.16 -16.63 -12.04
N ILE A 311 -7.94 -16.19 -13.03
CA ILE A 311 -9.33 -15.70 -12.83
C ILE A 311 -10.20 -16.83 -12.25
N GLU A 312 -10.08 -18.03 -12.81
CA GLU A 312 -10.88 -19.19 -12.40
C GLU A 312 -10.59 -19.57 -10.95
N MET A 313 -9.30 -19.59 -10.58
CA MET A 313 -8.90 -19.84 -9.20
C MET A 313 -9.33 -18.73 -8.25
N TYR A 314 -9.24 -17.46 -8.66
CA TYR A 314 -9.71 -16.32 -7.88
C TYR A 314 -11.22 -16.34 -7.64
N LEU A 315 -12.02 -16.60 -8.68
CA LEU A 315 -13.48 -16.73 -8.57
C LEU A 315 -13.86 -17.86 -7.61
N LYS A 316 -13.10 -18.97 -7.64
CA LYS A 316 -13.34 -20.13 -6.79
C LYS A 316 -12.94 -19.90 -5.33
N ASP A 317 -11.70 -19.51 -5.08
CA ASP A 317 -11.16 -19.33 -3.73
C ASP A 317 -9.90 -18.44 -3.73
N PRO A 318 -10.01 -17.13 -3.41
CA PRO A 318 -8.91 -16.17 -3.52
C PRO A 318 -7.62 -16.57 -2.79
N PRO A 319 -7.63 -17.08 -1.53
CA PRO A 319 -6.42 -17.57 -0.85
C PRO A 319 -5.65 -18.65 -1.62
N ARG A 320 -6.34 -19.40 -2.48
CA ARG A 320 -5.77 -20.48 -3.28
C ARG A 320 -5.49 -20.09 -4.72
N THR A 321 -5.59 -18.81 -5.07
CA THR A 321 -5.39 -18.31 -6.45
C THR A 321 -4.09 -18.83 -7.10
N PHE A 322 -3.01 -18.93 -6.32
CA PHE A 322 -1.69 -19.41 -6.81
C PHE A 322 -1.33 -20.83 -6.37
N SER A 323 -2.25 -21.57 -5.74
CA SER A 323 -2.00 -22.94 -5.32
C SER A 323 -2.02 -23.88 -6.52
N ARG A 324 -0.89 -24.54 -6.79
CA ARG A 324 -0.73 -25.49 -7.92
C ARG A 324 -1.10 -26.94 -7.57
N SER A 325 -1.47 -27.23 -6.33
CA SER A 325 -1.42 -28.59 -5.77
C SER A 325 -2.72 -29.43 -5.89
N LEU A 326 -3.71 -29.07 -6.71
CA LEU A 326 -5.03 -29.75 -6.74
C LEU A 326 -5.49 -30.21 -8.14
N LEU A 327 -4.57 -30.46 -9.06
CA LEU A 327 -4.82 -30.64 -10.50
C LEU A 327 -5.56 -31.93 -10.94
N ILE A 328 -6.05 -32.78 -10.03
CA ILE A 328 -6.67 -34.06 -10.46
C ILE A 328 -8.21 -34.02 -10.46
N ASN A 329 -8.85 -33.14 -9.68
CA ASN A 329 -10.32 -33.06 -9.59
C ASN A 329 -10.88 -31.62 -9.48
N SER A 330 -10.05 -30.60 -9.74
CA SER A 330 -10.46 -29.20 -9.59
C SER A 330 -11.18 -28.73 -10.84
N PHE A 331 -12.48 -29.00 -10.96
CA PHE A 331 -13.34 -28.48 -12.02
C PHE A 331 -13.37 -26.95 -11.96
N PRO A 332 -12.59 -26.25 -12.78
CA PRO A 332 -12.23 -24.87 -12.48
C PRO A 332 -13.19 -23.87 -13.12
N GLY A 333 -13.95 -24.30 -14.13
CA GLY A 333 -15.13 -23.61 -14.63
C GLY A 333 -16.40 -23.86 -13.81
N CYS A 334 -16.29 -24.58 -12.69
CA CYS A 334 -17.43 -24.99 -11.87
C CYS A 334 -17.46 -24.23 -10.53
N PHE A 335 -18.47 -23.38 -10.34
CA PHE A 335 -18.57 -22.49 -9.17
C PHE A 335 -19.80 -22.75 -8.29
N SER A 336 -20.47 -23.90 -8.43
CA SER A 336 -21.65 -24.26 -7.64
C SER A 336 -21.39 -24.29 -6.13
N ASN A 337 -20.16 -24.57 -5.70
CA ASN A 337 -19.77 -24.59 -4.29
C ASN A 337 -19.37 -23.21 -3.74
N VAL A 338 -19.44 -22.14 -4.54
CA VAL A 338 -19.14 -20.77 -4.12
C VAL A 338 -20.44 -20.07 -3.75
N SER A 339 -20.49 -19.42 -2.59
CA SER A 339 -21.66 -18.63 -2.20
C SER A 339 -21.95 -17.54 -3.22
N ARG A 340 -23.24 -17.26 -3.46
CA ARG A 340 -23.68 -16.32 -4.50
C ARG A 340 -23.07 -14.93 -4.32
N SER A 341 -23.10 -14.39 -3.11
CA SER A 341 -22.57 -13.06 -2.81
C SER A 341 -21.05 -12.97 -3.00
N ALA A 342 -20.29 -14.00 -2.62
CA ALA A 342 -18.86 -14.04 -2.86
C ALA A 342 -18.54 -14.13 -4.36
N PHE A 343 -19.29 -14.95 -5.10
CA PHE A 343 -19.15 -15.07 -6.56
C PHE A 343 -19.46 -13.76 -7.28
N GLU A 344 -20.56 -13.09 -6.93
CA GLU A 344 -20.96 -11.77 -7.46
C GLU A 344 -19.85 -10.74 -7.25
N ALA A 345 -19.33 -10.63 -6.03
CA ALA A 345 -18.29 -9.65 -5.69
C ALA A 345 -16.95 -9.93 -6.40
N ARG A 346 -16.52 -11.20 -6.47
CA ARG A 346 -15.29 -11.61 -7.16
C ARG A 346 -15.40 -11.43 -8.68
N LEU A 347 -16.54 -11.77 -9.28
CA LEU A 347 -16.76 -11.59 -10.72
C LEU A 347 -16.87 -10.10 -11.06
N ALA A 348 -17.58 -9.31 -10.27
CA ALA A 348 -17.65 -7.86 -10.43
C ALA A 348 -16.24 -7.23 -10.33
N THR A 349 -15.45 -7.64 -9.33
CA THR A 349 -14.07 -7.16 -9.16
C THR A 349 -13.21 -7.50 -10.37
N SER A 350 -13.27 -8.74 -10.85
CA SER A 350 -12.52 -9.18 -12.03
C SER A 350 -12.94 -8.40 -13.28
N LEU A 351 -14.25 -8.20 -13.51
CA LEU A 351 -14.76 -7.46 -14.65
C LEU A 351 -14.37 -5.99 -14.59
N ASN A 352 -14.56 -5.31 -13.47
CA ASN A 352 -14.13 -3.92 -13.29
C ASN A 352 -12.63 -3.77 -13.49
N THR A 353 -11.84 -4.73 -13.02
CA THR A 353 -10.39 -4.79 -13.24
C THR A 353 -10.08 -4.89 -14.75
N PHE A 354 -10.80 -5.74 -15.48
CA PHE A 354 -10.62 -5.89 -16.92
C PHE A 354 -10.99 -4.61 -17.67
N ILE A 355 -12.12 -4.00 -17.33
CA ILE A 355 -12.56 -2.71 -17.88
C ILE A 355 -11.52 -1.61 -17.60
N ALA A 356 -11.01 -1.51 -16.37
CA ALA A 356 -9.97 -0.56 -16.04
C ALA A 356 -8.67 -0.81 -16.84
N ALA A 357 -8.31 -2.07 -17.09
CA ALA A 357 -7.15 -2.45 -17.91
C ALA A 357 -7.28 -2.03 -19.38
N THR A 358 -8.49 -1.76 -19.88
CA THR A 358 -8.71 -1.24 -21.24
C THR A 358 -8.31 0.23 -21.40
N THR A 359 -7.96 0.92 -20.31
CA THR A 359 -7.41 2.27 -20.35
C THR A 359 -6.01 2.26 -20.97
N ASN A 360 -5.58 3.39 -21.54
CA ASN A 360 -4.23 3.55 -22.05
C ASN A 360 -3.15 3.09 -21.03
N SER A 361 -2.33 2.13 -21.42
CA SER A 361 -1.32 1.52 -20.55
C SER A 361 -0.31 2.54 -20.00
N THR A 362 0.09 3.54 -20.79
CA THR A 362 1.04 4.55 -20.31
C THR A 362 0.44 5.41 -19.19
N VAL A 363 -0.85 5.73 -19.28
CA VAL A 363 -1.60 6.43 -18.25
C VAL A 363 -1.71 5.58 -16.99
N LEU A 364 -2.08 4.31 -17.16
CA LEU A 364 -2.29 3.36 -16.07
C LEU A 364 -1.01 3.15 -15.25
N THR A 365 0.09 2.90 -15.96
CA THR A 365 1.41 2.63 -15.37
C THR A 365 2.14 3.89 -14.91
N GLY A 366 1.69 5.08 -15.36
CA GLY A 366 2.35 6.37 -15.11
C GLY A 366 3.59 6.61 -15.96
N ALA A 367 3.81 5.82 -17.02
CA ALA A 367 4.93 6.00 -17.94
C ALA A 367 4.87 7.33 -18.72
N ASP A 368 3.69 7.95 -18.81
CA ASP A 368 3.49 9.28 -19.40
C ASP A 368 3.75 10.45 -18.43
N GLY A 369 4.13 10.14 -17.19
CA GLY A 369 4.50 11.10 -16.14
C GLY A 369 3.31 11.88 -15.57
N THR A 370 3.57 13.11 -15.13
CA THR A 370 2.56 13.99 -14.50
C THR A 370 1.95 15.01 -15.46
N SER A 371 2.25 14.92 -16.76
CA SER A 371 1.76 15.88 -17.75
C SER A 371 0.24 15.83 -17.87
N LEU A 372 -0.39 17.00 -17.78
CA LEU A 372 -1.83 17.18 -18.04
C LEU A 372 -2.10 17.69 -19.47
N LYS A 373 -1.10 17.69 -20.35
CA LYS A 373 -1.25 18.11 -21.75
C LYS A 373 -1.93 17.01 -22.57
N ASN A 374 -2.71 17.40 -23.58
CA ASN A 374 -3.39 16.51 -24.53
C ASN A 374 -4.33 15.47 -23.89
N ARG A 375 -4.93 15.78 -22.74
CA ARG A 375 -5.96 14.95 -22.12
C ARG A 375 -7.31 15.18 -22.82
N ASN A 376 -8.00 14.08 -23.13
CA ASN A 376 -9.29 14.10 -23.82
C ASN A 376 -10.46 13.91 -22.83
N TYR A 377 -11.63 13.54 -23.36
CA TYR A 377 -12.86 13.34 -22.59
C TYR A 377 -12.79 12.21 -21.55
N SER A 378 -11.79 11.32 -21.63
CA SER A 378 -11.54 10.26 -20.64
C SER A 378 -11.02 10.80 -19.30
N TRP A 379 -10.60 12.06 -19.25
CA TRP A 379 -10.14 12.73 -18.03
C TRP A 379 -11.22 13.65 -17.46
N LYS A 380 -11.28 13.73 -16.13
CA LYS A 380 -12.11 14.68 -15.39
C LYS A 380 -11.21 15.55 -14.52
N ASN A 381 -11.49 16.85 -14.53
CA ASN A 381 -10.78 17.81 -13.71
C ASN A 381 -11.43 17.88 -12.33
N ALA A 382 -10.60 17.93 -11.29
CA ALA A 382 -11.01 18.16 -9.92
C ALA A 382 -10.04 19.12 -9.25
N THR A 383 -10.51 19.84 -8.24
CA THR A 383 -9.70 20.80 -7.48
C THR A 383 -9.24 20.15 -6.18
N ALA A 384 -7.94 20.22 -5.92
CA ALA A 384 -7.33 19.76 -4.68
C ALA A 384 -6.70 20.93 -3.94
N THR A 385 -6.76 20.92 -2.62
CA THR A 385 -6.04 21.88 -1.77
C THR A 385 -4.83 21.18 -1.17
N TRP A 386 -3.62 21.68 -1.45
CA TRP A 386 -2.37 21.18 -0.87
C TRP A 386 -1.96 22.01 0.33
N THR A 387 -1.81 21.37 1.47
CA THR A 387 -1.33 21.96 2.72
C THR A 387 0.06 21.41 3.04
N GLU A 388 1.07 22.28 2.99
CA GLU A 388 2.46 21.91 3.30
C GLU A 388 2.62 21.67 4.79
N PHE A 389 3.33 20.60 5.16
CA PHE A 389 3.73 20.42 6.55
C PHE A 389 4.76 21.50 6.89
N THR A 390 4.55 22.21 8.00
CA THR A 390 5.55 23.13 8.51
C THR A 390 6.86 22.38 8.71
N ASP A 391 7.93 22.89 8.12
CA ASP A 391 9.28 22.35 8.33
C ASP A 391 9.51 22.15 9.83
N LYS A 392 10.19 21.05 10.20
CA LYS A 392 10.65 20.85 11.57
C LYS A 392 11.71 21.92 11.86
N ILE A 393 11.27 23.10 12.28
CA ILE A 393 12.16 24.16 12.75
C ILE A 393 12.63 23.70 14.13
N TYR A 394 13.92 23.41 14.26
CA TYR A 394 14.54 23.26 15.57
C TYR A 394 14.47 24.61 16.27
N LEU A 395 13.49 24.78 17.14
CA LEU A 395 13.35 25.97 17.96
C LEU A 395 14.25 25.80 19.18
N LEU A 396 15.18 26.74 19.35
CA LEU A 396 15.99 26.84 20.54
C LEU A 396 15.07 27.12 21.72
N ASP A 397 15.06 26.24 22.72
CA ASP A 397 14.37 26.53 23.96
C ASP A 397 15.09 27.68 24.68
N LYS A 398 14.38 28.80 24.82
CA LYS A 398 14.92 30.06 25.33
C LYS A 398 15.36 29.96 26.79
N LEU A 399 14.91 28.96 27.54
CA LEU A 399 15.27 28.74 28.94
C LEU A 399 16.38 27.70 29.08
N TRP A 400 16.29 26.58 28.36
CA TRP A 400 17.26 25.50 28.48
C TRP A 400 18.62 25.83 27.86
N PHE A 401 18.65 26.58 26.75
CA PHE A 401 19.91 26.96 26.12
C PHE A 401 20.82 27.81 27.02
N PRO A 402 20.36 28.91 27.66
CA PRO A 402 21.22 29.66 28.56
C PRO A 402 21.64 28.86 29.79
N ILE A 403 20.79 27.97 30.32
CA ILE A 403 21.14 27.10 31.46
C ILE A 403 22.30 26.16 31.07
N TRP A 404 22.20 25.51 29.91
CA TRP A 404 23.28 24.66 29.39
C TRP A 404 24.57 25.46 29.13
N LEU A 405 24.45 26.65 28.54
CA LEU A 405 25.60 27.52 28.26
C LEU A 405 26.30 27.97 29.56
N ILE A 406 25.54 28.38 30.58
CA ILE A 406 26.11 28.75 31.88
C ILE A 406 26.77 27.53 32.53
N SER A 407 26.12 26.36 32.52
CA SER A 407 26.68 25.13 33.08
C SER A 407 28.00 24.75 32.42
N THR A 408 28.09 24.85 31.10
CA THR A 408 29.32 24.52 30.35
C THR A 408 30.44 25.52 30.63
N ILE A 409 30.14 26.81 30.76
CA ILE A 409 31.11 27.84 31.16
C ILE A 409 31.65 27.57 32.56
N VAL A 410 30.79 27.25 33.53
CA VAL A 410 31.22 26.92 34.91
C VAL A 410 32.14 25.70 34.90
N LEU A 411 31.77 24.64 34.17
CA LEU A 411 32.61 23.44 34.05
C LEU A 411 33.97 23.76 33.40
N LEU A 412 33.98 24.63 32.39
CA LEU A 412 35.22 25.06 31.73
C LEU A 412 36.12 25.85 32.70
N ILE A 413 35.55 26.78 33.47
CA ILE A 413 36.30 27.55 34.48
C ILE A 413 36.90 26.61 35.53
N MET A 414 36.11 25.65 36.02
CA MET A 414 36.59 24.65 36.98
C MET A 414 37.70 23.78 36.41
N ALA A 415 37.59 23.38 35.14
CA ALA A 415 38.63 22.61 34.45
C ALA A 415 39.93 23.42 34.32
N VAL A 416 39.85 24.68 33.88
CA VAL A 416 41.02 25.57 33.77
C VAL A 416 41.65 25.81 35.15
N ALA A 417 40.84 26.06 36.18
CA ALA A 417 41.33 26.23 37.54
C ALA A 417 42.06 24.98 38.05
N ASN A 418 41.53 23.78 37.79
CA ASN A 418 42.18 22.52 38.15
C ASN A 418 43.54 22.35 37.45
N VAL A 419 43.64 22.70 36.16
CA VAL A 419 44.92 22.68 35.44
C VAL A 419 45.91 23.67 36.06
N ILE A 420 45.49 24.90 36.33
CA ILE A 420 46.34 25.92 36.96
C ILE A 420 46.82 25.44 38.33
N PHE A 421 45.93 24.93 39.18
CA PHE A 421 46.31 24.39 40.49
C PHE A 421 47.30 23.24 40.37
N ARG A 422 47.12 22.31 39.43
CA ARG A 422 48.08 21.23 39.18
C ARG A 422 49.44 21.72 38.71
N THR A 423 49.51 22.82 37.96
CA THR A 423 50.79 23.41 37.55
C THR A 423 51.49 24.19 38.66
N ILE A 424 50.76 24.70 39.65
CA ILE A 424 51.32 25.47 40.78
C ILE A 424 51.70 24.55 41.95
N ILE A 425 50.93 23.49 42.19
CA ILE A 425 51.16 22.58 43.31
C ILE A 425 52.37 21.69 43.00
N THR A 426 53.48 21.97 43.68
CA THR A 426 54.73 21.19 43.62
C THR A 426 54.65 19.89 44.42
N ALA A 427 53.74 19.80 45.40
CA ALA A 427 53.61 18.62 46.25
C ALA A 427 52.93 17.45 45.49
N PRO A 428 53.44 16.21 45.59
CA PRO A 428 52.82 15.07 44.96
C PRO A 428 51.44 14.73 45.57
N ASP A 429 50.56 14.14 44.75
CA ASP A 429 49.18 13.81 45.11
C ASP A 429 49.10 12.51 45.94
N PHE A 430 49.53 12.57 47.20
CA PHE A 430 49.44 11.45 48.17
C PHE A 430 48.61 11.80 49.43
N LEU A 431 47.92 12.94 49.41
CA LEU A 431 47.07 13.43 50.51
C LEU A 431 45.75 12.66 50.67
N ASN A 432 45.46 11.70 49.79
CA ASN A 432 44.26 10.85 49.92
C ASN A 432 44.25 10.00 51.20
N GLY A 433 45.36 9.93 51.95
CA GLY A 433 45.49 9.20 53.21
C GLY A 433 46.23 9.96 54.32
N VAL A 434 45.86 11.22 54.62
CA VAL A 434 46.50 12.04 55.68
C VAL A 434 46.59 11.30 57.03
N ALA A 435 45.57 10.53 57.40
CA ALA A 435 45.58 9.72 58.62
C ALA A 435 46.77 8.75 58.67
N GLY A 436 47.08 8.10 57.54
CA GLY A 436 48.21 7.18 57.41
C GLY A 436 49.55 7.91 57.47
N LEU A 437 49.67 9.08 56.86
CA LEU A 437 50.89 9.90 56.90
C LEU A 437 51.24 10.43 58.30
N THR A 438 50.25 10.54 59.18
CA THR A 438 50.47 10.90 60.59
C THR A 438 50.76 9.70 61.50
N ARG A 439 50.58 8.47 61.01
CA ARG A 439 50.79 7.25 61.79
C ARG A 439 52.24 6.82 61.69
N ASP A 440 52.90 6.66 62.84
CA ASP A 440 54.31 6.25 62.96
C ASP A 440 55.32 7.13 62.22
N SER A 441 54.92 8.35 61.82
CA SER A 441 55.83 9.31 61.19
C SER A 441 56.71 9.98 62.26
N PRO A 442 58.05 9.92 62.15
CA PRO A 442 58.94 10.58 63.10
C PRO A 442 58.93 12.12 62.98
N TYR A 443 58.33 12.66 61.91
CA TYR A 443 58.29 14.10 61.63
C TYR A 443 56.98 14.77 62.08
N VAL A 444 55.98 13.99 62.51
CA VAL A 444 54.70 14.49 63.01
C VAL A 444 54.68 14.35 64.54
N LYS A 445 54.85 15.46 65.26
CA LYS A 445 54.89 15.48 66.73
C LYS A 445 53.48 15.50 67.31
N VAL A 446 52.88 14.32 67.41
CA VAL A 446 51.57 14.10 68.05
C VAL A 446 51.68 12.97 69.07
N PRO A 447 50.89 13.01 70.18
CA PRO A 447 50.84 11.89 71.13
C PRO A 447 50.47 10.57 70.41
N GLN A 448 51.26 9.51 70.64
CA GLN A 448 51.10 8.19 70.00
C GLN A 448 50.44 7.15 70.92
N ASP A 449 49.65 7.61 71.89
CA ASP A 449 49.04 6.83 72.97
C ASP A 449 47.87 5.92 72.55
N HIS A 450 47.48 5.92 71.27
CA HIS A 450 46.29 5.22 70.75
C HIS A 450 46.58 4.50 69.41
N SER A 451 47.38 3.43 69.43
CA SER A 451 47.84 2.71 68.22
C SER A 451 46.76 1.94 67.46
N GLY A 452 45.68 1.51 68.14
CA GLY A 452 44.55 0.77 67.56
C GLY A 452 43.44 1.63 66.97
N GLU A 453 43.62 2.95 66.93
CA GLU A 453 42.59 3.89 66.49
C GLU A 453 42.35 3.87 64.97
N THR A 454 41.09 4.03 64.55
CA THR A 454 40.73 4.13 63.14
C THR A 454 41.20 5.45 62.51
N GLY A 455 41.41 5.47 61.19
CA GLY A 455 41.90 6.67 60.50
C GLY A 455 41.01 7.91 60.67
N SER A 456 39.68 7.72 60.72
CA SER A 456 38.71 8.80 60.93
C SER A 456 38.77 9.39 62.34
N ASP A 457 38.90 8.55 63.35
CA ASP A 457 38.98 8.99 64.75
C ASP A 457 40.30 9.74 65.01
N ARG A 458 41.40 9.25 64.41
CA ARG A 458 42.70 9.91 64.44
C ARG A 458 42.67 11.30 63.79
N LEU A 459 42.04 11.43 62.62
CA LEU A 459 41.88 12.74 61.96
C LEU A 459 41.03 13.69 62.80
N ARG A 460 39.99 13.18 63.48
CA ARG A 460 39.14 13.99 64.36
C ARG A 460 39.90 14.49 65.59
N ARG A 461 40.80 13.68 66.17
CA ARG A 461 41.68 14.11 67.26
C ARG A 461 42.72 15.13 66.78
N LEU A 462 43.32 14.89 65.62
CA LEU A 462 44.36 15.75 65.05
C LEU A 462 43.82 16.96 64.27
N LYS A 463 42.49 17.23 64.34
CA LYS A 463 41.82 18.27 63.55
C LYS A 463 42.45 19.67 63.69
N ASP A 464 42.97 19.98 64.88
CA ASP A 464 43.54 21.30 65.20
C ASP A 464 45.07 21.32 65.05
N THR A 465 45.67 20.19 64.64
CA THR A 465 47.13 20.08 64.43
C THR A 465 47.50 20.68 63.08
N ARG A 466 48.33 21.73 63.11
CA ARG A 466 48.86 22.34 61.88
C ARG A 466 50.00 21.48 61.35
N VAL A 467 49.87 21.09 60.08
CA VAL A 467 50.88 20.31 59.36
C VAL A 467 51.23 20.98 58.04
N ARG A 468 52.43 20.73 57.54
CA ARG A 468 52.93 21.21 56.25
C ARG A 468 53.69 20.08 55.53
N ILE A 469 53.58 20.03 54.21
CA ILE A 469 54.48 19.22 53.38
C ILE A 469 55.71 20.04 53.07
N CYS A 470 56.88 19.50 53.38
CA CYS A 470 58.15 20.18 53.19
C CYS A 470 59.24 19.19 52.78
N ASP A 471 60.39 19.74 52.42
CA ASP A 471 61.62 18.98 52.36
C ASP A 471 62.22 18.91 53.77
N VAL A 472 62.36 17.70 54.32
CA VAL A 472 62.99 17.52 55.65
C VAL A 472 64.51 17.33 55.56
N GLN A 473 65.06 17.18 54.36
CA GLN A 473 66.49 16.96 54.11
C GLN A 473 67.01 18.00 53.11
N SER A 474 66.70 19.28 53.33
CA SER A 474 67.00 20.34 52.36
C SER A 474 68.48 20.59 52.10
N GLU A 475 69.38 20.11 52.95
CA GLU A 475 70.83 20.25 52.76
C GLU A 475 71.47 19.09 51.98
N GLU A 476 70.74 18.01 51.72
CA GLU A 476 71.26 16.84 50.99
C GLU A 476 71.04 16.96 49.47
N GLN A 477 71.88 16.30 48.65
CA GLN A 477 71.72 16.37 47.18
C GLN A 477 70.38 15.82 46.68
N VAL A 478 69.76 14.92 47.44
CA VAL A 478 68.43 14.38 47.17
C VAL A 478 67.55 14.67 48.38
N GLY A 479 66.46 15.41 48.17
CA GLY A 479 65.55 15.80 49.24
C GLY A 479 64.60 14.68 49.63
N LYS A 480 63.87 14.86 50.73
CA LYS A 480 62.83 13.92 51.16
C LYS A 480 61.54 14.64 51.48
N ILE A 481 60.47 14.29 50.75
CA ILE A 481 59.15 14.88 50.92
C ILE A 481 58.49 14.22 52.13
N THR A 482 58.12 15.00 53.15
CA THR A 482 57.40 14.45 54.30
C THR A 482 56.38 15.45 54.86
N LEU A 483 55.30 14.91 55.44
CA LEU A 483 54.35 15.69 56.23
C LEU A 483 54.94 15.93 57.63
N THR A 484 55.06 17.18 58.04
CA THR A 484 55.62 17.56 59.35
C THR A 484 54.68 18.49 60.11
N THR A 485 54.81 18.49 61.44
CA THR A 485 54.22 19.52 62.33
C THR A 485 55.10 20.77 62.43
N GLU A 486 56.30 20.74 61.89
CA GLU A 486 57.26 21.85 61.92
C GLU A 486 56.97 22.85 60.79
N LEU A 487 56.48 24.04 61.16
CA LEU A 487 56.02 25.04 60.19
C LEU A 487 57.14 25.92 59.61
N ASN A 488 58.38 25.75 60.08
CA ASN A 488 59.55 26.54 59.65
C ASN A 488 60.47 25.79 58.68
N SER A 489 60.09 24.58 58.27
CA SER A 489 60.86 23.79 57.30
C SER A 489 60.86 24.39 55.89
N SER A 490 61.87 24.02 55.12
CA SER A 490 62.12 24.44 53.73
C SER A 490 61.00 23.97 52.79
N LYS A 491 60.62 24.86 51.87
CA LYS A 491 59.57 24.57 50.89
C LYS A 491 60.08 23.56 49.85
N LEU A 492 59.16 22.86 49.21
CA LEU A 492 59.48 22.02 48.06
C LEU A 492 59.89 22.90 46.86
N GLU A 493 60.88 22.42 46.10
CA GLU A 493 61.42 23.07 44.90
C GLU A 493 61.16 22.18 43.69
N TRP A 494 60.67 22.76 42.59
CA TRP A 494 60.17 21.99 41.44
C TRP A 494 61.28 21.26 40.65
N GLU A 495 62.50 21.81 40.66
CA GLU A 495 63.65 21.25 39.92
C GLU A 495 64.52 20.30 40.76
N ARG A 496 64.13 20.03 42.01
CA ARG A 496 64.89 19.19 42.93
C ARG A 496 64.45 17.72 42.85
N VAL A 497 65.41 16.81 42.94
CA VAL A 497 65.13 15.36 43.02
C VAL A 497 64.77 14.99 44.46
N TYR A 498 63.65 14.26 44.61
CA TYR A 498 63.17 13.74 45.89
C TYR A 498 63.05 12.21 45.86
N ILE A 499 63.25 11.56 47.01
CA ILE A 499 63.01 10.11 47.22
C ILE A 499 61.84 9.88 48.17
#